data_AF-A0A3N5W2M6-F1
#
_entry.id   AF-A0A3N5W2M6-F1
#
_cell.length_a   1.000
_cell.length_b   1.000
_cell.length_c   1.000
_cell.angle_alpha   90.00
_cell.angle_beta   90.00
_cell.angle_gamma   90.00
#
_symmetry.space_group_name_H-M   'P 1'
#
loop_
_entity.id
_entity.type
_entity.pdbx_description
1 polymer ?
#
loop_
_entity_poly.entity_id
_entity_poly.type
_entity_poly.pdbx_seq_one_letter_code
_entity_poly.pdbx_strand_id
1 'polypeptide(L)'
;MIWRGTDAAVVSREAETGDWNYGDRAADDVLEEMRALLGQGELELLKSLSPGERGAWIESYWAERDPSPGTAWNELREEHYRRIRVANVRFAALRMKGMETDRGRVYIRYGEPDEIRVGFADQAFVPDSRIGIDGTGQIGETGRSRGGFNVEEKEYEVWTYNERGRILGDRGKVSSGLGLRFVFVDLEGYGNYRLVESSESGEY
;
A
#
# COMPACT_ATOMS: atom_id res chain seq x y z
N MET A 1 -15.91 -9.45 -17.79
CA MET A 1 -16.31 -10.43 -16.76
C MET A 1 -16.88 -9.65 -15.59
N ILE A 2 -18.15 -9.92 -15.26
CA ILE A 2 -18.89 -9.23 -14.21
C ILE A 2 -18.80 -10.12 -12.97
N TRP A 3 -18.17 -9.61 -11.91
CA TRP A 3 -18.06 -10.28 -10.61
C TRP A 3 -19.48 -10.53 -10.07
N ARG A 4 -19.84 -11.80 -9.87
CA ARG A 4 -21.07 -12.21 -9.19
C ARG A 4 -20.69 -12.61 -7.78
N GLY A 5 -21.19 -11.88 -6.79
CA GLY A 5 -20.96 -12.18 -5.38
C GLY A 5 -21.35 -13.62 -5.07
N THR A 6 -20.43 -14.37 -4.48
CA THR A 6 -20.65 -15.74 -4.02
C THR A 6 -21.42 -15.72 -2.70
N ASP A 7 -22.43 -16.57 -2.61
CA ASP A 7 -23.29 -16.75 -1.43
C ASP A 7 -22.47 -17.36 -0.28
N ALA A 8 -22.60 -16.81 0.93
CA ALA A 8 -21.83 -17.22 2.12
C ALA A 8 -21.98 -18.72 2.44
N ALA A 9 -23.11 -19.33 2.06
CA ALA A 9 -23.36 -20.75 2.24
C ALA A 9 -22.59 -21.67 1.26
N VAL A 10 -22.22 -21.16 0.07
CA VAL A 10 -21.40 -21.90 -0.92
C VAL A 10 -19.95 -21.96 -0.44
N VAL A 11 -19.46 -20.84 0.09
CA VAL A 11 -18.10 -20.70 0.60
C VAL A 11 -17.81 -21.65 1.76
N SER A 12 -18.78 -21.86 2.67
CA SER A 12 -18.61 -22.79 3.81
C SER A 12 -18.43 -24.25 3.39
N ARG A 13 -18.96 -24.67 2.23
CA ARG A 13 -18.81 -26.04 1.72
C ARG A 13 -17.48 -26.26 0.98
N GLU A 14 -16.97 -25.22 0.33
CA GLU A 14 -15.69 -25.23 -0.40
C GLU A 14 -14.49 -25.12 0.56
N ALA A 15 -14.68 -24.49 1.72
CA ALA A 15 -13.68 -24.44 2.78
C ALA A 15 -13.31 -25.84 3.35
N GLU A 16 -14.21 -26.83 3.26
CA GLU A 16 -13.97 -28.20 3.76
C GLU A 16 -13.17 -29.08 2.78
N THR A 17 -13.17 -28.76 1.49
CA THR A 17 -12.56 -29.60 0.44
C THR A 17 -11.15 -29.17 0.04
N GLY A 18 -10.68 -28.02 0.53
CA GLY A 18 -9.38 -27.44 0.18
C GLY A 18 -9.33 -26.79 -1.20
N ASP A 19 -10.47 -26.71 -1.90
CA ASP A 19 -10.63 -26.11 -3.24
C ASP A 19 -11.25 -24.71 -3.13
N TRP A 20 -10.77 -23.90 -2.17
CA TRP A 20 -11.29 -22.54 -2.00
C TRP A 20 -10.79 -21.64 -3.13
N ASN A 21 -11.71 -21.33 -4.05
CA ASN A 21 -11.50 -20.36 -5.11
C ASN A 21 -12.47 -19.19 -4.91
N TYR A 22 -11.92 -18.00 -4.69
CA TYR A 22 -12.76 -16.80 -4.58
C TYR A 22 -13.05 -16.25 -5.97
N GLY A 23 -14.17 -16.68 -6.54
CA GLY A 23 -14.37 -16.59 -7.99
C GLY A 23 -13.36 -17.50 -8.69
N ASP A 24 -12.59 -16.96 -9.64
CA ASP A 24 -11.55 -17.73 -10.38
C ASP A 24 -10.13 -17.57 -9.76
N ARG A 25 -10.01 -17.10 -8.51
CA ARG A 25 -8.73 -16.76 -7.89
C ARG A 25 -8.36 -17.70 -6.75
N ALA A 26 -7.10 -18.11 -6.72
CA ALA A 26 -6.54 -18.96 -5.67
C ALA A 26 -6.35 -18.18 -4.35
N ALA A 27 -6.39 -18.90 -3.23
CA ALA A 27 -6.20 -18.32 -1.89
C ALA A 27 -4.86 -17.55 -1.74
N ASP A 28 -3.79 -18.04 -2.37
CA ASP A 28 -2.47 -17.40 -2.32
C ASP A 28 -2.44 -16.03 -3.02
N ASP A 29 -3.16 -15.90 -4.14
CA ASP A 29 -3.29 -14.61 -4.84
C ASP A 29 -4.04 -13.59 -3.98
N VAL A 30 -5.12 -14.03 -3.33
CA VAL A 30 -5.92 -13.18 -2.43
C VAL A 30 -5.10 -12.75 -1.21
N LEU A 31 -4.23 -13.62 -0.70
CA LEU A 31 -3.33 -13.30 0.41
C LEU A 31 -2.36 -12.16 0.03
N GLU A 32 -1.72 -12.24 -1.13
CA GLU A 32 -0.80 -11.18 -1.56
C GLU A 32 -1.53 -9.86 -1.82
N GLU A 33 -2.75 -9.90 -2.36
CA GLU A 33 -3.60 -8.71 -2.53
C GLU A 33 -3.95 -8.04 -1.19
N MET A 34 -4.26 -8.85 -0.16
CA MET A 34 -4.63 -8.35 1.16
C MET A 34 -3.43 -7.84 1.97
N ARG A 35 -2.20 -8.18 1.57
CA ARG A 35 -0.99 -7.89 2.32
C ARG A 35 -0.80 -6.43 2.72
N ALA A 36 -1.27 -5.48 1.89
CA ALA A 36 -1.19 -4.05 2.20
C ALA A 36 -2.12 -3.60 3.35
N LEU A 37 -3.06 -4.46 3.77
CA LEU A 37 -4.01 -4.21 4.86
C LEU A 37 -3.72 -4.99 6.14
N LEU A 38 -2.91 -6.04 6.05
CA LEU A 38 -2.64 -6.94 7.18
C LEU A 38 -1.41 -6.46 7.95
N GLY A 39 -1.51 -6.44 9.28
CA GLY A 39 -0.32 -6.33 10.12
C GLY A 39 0.49 -7.63 10.12
N GLN A 40 1.75 -7.59 10.55
CA GLN A 40 2.64 -8.76 10.58
C GLN A 40 2.02 -9.97 11.29
N GLY A 41 1.33 -9.77 12.42
CA GLY A 41 0.66 -10.87 13.13
C GLY A 41 -0.47 -11.54 12.34
N GLU A 42 -1.30 -10.75 11.65
CA GLU A 42 -2.39 -11.27 10.80
C GLU A 42 -1.83 -12.00 9.58
N LEU A 43 -0.74 -11.47 9.00
CA LEU A 43 -0.07 -12.09 7.86
C LEU A 43 0.56 -13.45 8.22
N GLU A 44 1.25 -13.54 9.36
CA GLU A 44 1.83 -14.81 9.82
C GLU A 44 0.75 -15.83 10.19
N LEU A 45 -0.34 -15.39 10.84
CA LEU A 45 -1.49 -16.24 11.08
C LEU A 45 -2.03 -16.79 9.76
N LEU A 46 -2.33 -15.91 8.79
CA LEU A 46 -2.95 -16.30 7.52
C LEU A 46 -2.06 -17.26 6.71
N LYS A 47 -0.74 -17.07 6.72
CA LYS A 47 0.22 -18.02 6.10
C LYS A 47 0.20 -19.39 6.75
N SER A 48 -0.02 -19.46 8.07
CA SER A 48 -0.03 -20.72 8.82
C SER A 48 -1.31 -21.55 8.60
N LEU A 49 -2.40 -20.92 8.16
CA LEU A 49 -3.67 -21.59 7.86
C LEU A 49 -3.59 -22.47 6.61
N SER A 50 -4.36 -23.56 6.58
CA SER A 50 -4.60 -24.35 5.37
C SER A 50 -5.44 -23.58 4.35
N PRO A 51 -5.46 -23.97 3.06
CA PRO A 51 -6.24 -23.27 2.03
C PRO A 51 -7.73 -23.06 2.39
N GLY A 52 -8.37 -24.07 2.97
CA GLY A 52 -9.76 -23.97 3.43
C GLY A 52 -9.96 -22.99 4.60
N GLU A 53 -9.07 -23.06 5.60
CA GLU A 53 -9.09 -22.15 6.74
C GLU A 53 -8.77 -20.69 6.33
N ARG A 54 -7.86 -20.50 5.37
CA ARG A 54 -7.57 -19.18 4.79
C ARG A 54 -8.82 -18.55 4.20
N GLY A 55 -9.58 -19.33 3.42
CA GLY A 55 -10.82 -18.86 2.82
C GLY A 55 -11.84 -18.38 3.84
N ALA A 56 -12.07 -19.18 4.88
CA ALA A 56 -12.97 -18.82 5.97
C ALA A 56 -12.49 -17.58 6.75
N TRP A 57 -11.18 -17.48 6.99
CA TRP A 57 -10.57 -16.33 7.66
C TRP A 57 -10.72 -15.06 6.83
N ILE A 58 -10.47 -15.11 5.52
CA ILE A 58 -10.61 -13.98 4.59
C ILE A 58 -12.04 -13.46 4.58
N GLU A 59 -13.04 -14.34 4.47
CA GLU A 59 -14.44 -13.91 4.50
C GLU A 59 -14.82 -13.28 5.85
N SER A 60 -14.33 -13.85 6.96
CA SER A 60 -14.53 -13.28 8.30
C SER A 60 -13.88 -11.90 8.43
N TYR A 61 -12.65 -11.73 7.92
CA TYR A 61 -11.93 -10.46 7.93
C TYR A 61 -12.73 -9.33 7.28
N TRP A 62 -13.32 -9.61 6.10
CA TRP A 62 -14.15 -8.65 5.40
C TRP A 62 -15.48 -8.42 6.12
N ALA A 63 -16.19 -9.48 6.52
CA ALA A 63 -17.48 -9.37 7.19
C ALA A 63 -17.42 -8.53 8.49
N GLU A 64 -16.38 -8.70 9.30
CA GLU A 64 -16.18 -7.91 10.53
C GLU A 64 -15.98 -6.42 10.26
N ARG A 65 -15.37 -6.10 9.11
CA ARG A 65 -14.99 -4.73 8.70
C ARG A 65 -16.00 -4.10 7.73
N ASP A 66 -17.12 -4.77 7.48
CA ASP A 66 -18.20 -4.24 6.67
C ASP A 66 -18.75 -2.95 7.29
N PRO A 67 -18.68 -1.80 6.60
CA PRO A 67 -19.29 -0.56 7.06
C PRO A 67 -20.82 -0.60 7.01
N SER A 68 -21.39 -1.41 6.13
CA SER A 68 -22.83 -1.48 5.86
C SER A 68 -23.36 -2.92 5.80
N PRO A 69 -23.28 -3.69 6.91
CA PRO A 69 -23.62 -5.12 6.93
C PRO A 69 -25.09 -5.47 6.58
N GLY A 70 -25.95 -4.47 6.37
CA GLY A 70 -27.31 -4.63 5.87
C GLY A 70 -27.44 -4.55 4.34
N THR A 71 -26.36 -4.29 3.62
CA THR A 71 -26.33 -4.32 2.16
C THR A 71 -25.77 -5.66 1.66
N ALA A 72 -25.97 -5.96 0.38
CA ALA A 72 -25.42 -7.17 -0.23
C ALA A 72 -23.91 -7.08 -0.51
N TRP A 73 -23.28 -5.92 -0.28
CA TRP A 73 -21.96 -5.60 -0.78
C TRP A 73 -21.11 -4.94 0.31
N ASN A 74 -19.90 -5.45 0.51
CA ASN A 74 -18.97 -4.84 1.45
C ASN A 74 -18.19 -3.72 0.75
N GLU A 75 -18.52 -2.45 1.02
CA GLU A 75 -17.89 -1.32 0.34
C GLU A 75 -16.38 -1.20 0.61
N LEU A 76 -15.94 -1.66 1.79
CA LEU A 76 -14.52 -1.65 2.13
C LEU A 76 -13.73 -2.61 1.23
N ARG A 77 -14.28 -3.81 1.01
CA ARG A 77 -13.72 -4.81 0.10
C ARG A 77 -13.69 -4.31 -1.33
N GLU A 78 -14.76 -3.65 -1.79
CA GLU A 78 -14.81 -3.08 -3.14
C GLU A 78 -13.76 -1.99 -3.35
N GLU A 79 -13.62 -1.08 -2.38
CA GLU A 79 -12.63 -0.01 -2.44
C GLU A 79 -11.21 -0.57 -2.41
N HIS A 80 -10.93 -1.59 -1.61
CA HIS A 80 -9.64 -2.28 -1.61
C HIS A 80 -9.27 -2.81 -3.00
N TYR A 81 -10.17 -3.56 -3.64
CA TYR A 81 -9.93 -4.07 -4.99
C TYR A 81 -9.86 -2.96 -6.03
N ARG A 82 -10.59 -1.85 -5.86
CA ARG A 82 -10.46 -0.67 -6.70
C ARG A 82 -9.04 -0.09 -6.61
N ARG A 83 -8.50 0.04 -5.40
CA ARG A 83 -7.14 0.57 -5.19
C ARG A 83 -6.06 -0.37 -5.72
N ILE A 84 -6.23 -1.69 -5.61
CA ILE A 84 -5.32 -2.66 -6.25
C ILE A 84 -5.25 -2.43 -7.77
N ARG A 85 -6.41 -2.28 -8.43
CA ARG A 85 -6.44 -2.01 -9.88
C ARG A 85 -5.72 -0.72 -10.24
N VAL A 86 -5.95 0.35 -9.48
CA VAL A 86 -5.28 1.64 -9.68
C VAL A 86 -3.77 1.50 -9.45
N ALA A 87 -3.36 0.82 -8.37
CA ALA A 87 -1.96 0.60 -8.05
C ALA A 87 -1.25 -0.18 -9.16
N ASN A 88 -1.86 -1.26 -9.66
CA ASN A 88 -1.32 -2.05 -10.76
C ASN A 88 -1.16 -1.27 -12.07
N VAL A 89 -1.99 -0.25 -12.29
CA VAL A 89 -1.87 0.63 -13.47
C VAL A 89 -0.78 1.69 -13.26
N ARG A 90 -0.74 2.32 -12.08
CA ARG A 90 0.10 3.52 -11.84
C ARG A 90 1.52 3.20 -11.37
N PHE A 91 1.70 2.11 -10.63
CA PHE A 91 2.93 1.85 -9.89
C PHE A 91 3.58 0.51 -10.28
N ALA A 92 3.16 -0.11 -11.39
CA ALA A 92 3.87 -1.28 -11.90
C ALA A 92 5.33 -0.93 -12.24
N ALA A 93 6.22 -1.88 -12.01
CA ALA A 93 7.63 -1.78 -12.33
C ALA A 93 8.06 -3.02 -13.13
N LEU A 94 9.32 -3.05 -13.58
CA LEU A 94 9.82 -4.16 -14.39
C LEU A 94 9.60 -5.51 -13.69
N ARG A 95 8.72 -6.34 -14.28
CA ARG A 95 8.31 -7.67 -13.76
C ARG A 95 7.65 -7.66 -12.37
N MET A 96 7.17 -6.52 -11.90
CA MET A 96 6.45 -6.39 -10.62
C MET A 96 5.09 -5.75 -10.83
N LYS A 97 4.04 -6.34 -10.26
CA LYS A 97 2.71 -5.72 -10.24
C LYS A 97 2.76 -4.49 -9.35
N GLY A 98 1.98 -3.46 -9.67
CA GLY A 98 2.00 -2.22 -8.88
C GLY A 98 1.64 -2.43 -7.41
N MET A 99 0.69 -3.32 -7.09
CA MET A 99 0.32 -3.69 -5.71
C MET A 99 1.49 -4.29 -4.90
N GLU A 100 2.51 -4.84 -5.57
CA GLU A 100 3.68 -5.44 -4.94
C GLU A 100 4.75 -4.38 -4.62
N THR A 101 4.73 -3.24 -5.31
CA THR A 101 5.68 -2.13 -5.09
C THR A 101 5.38 -1.35 -3.83
N ASP A 102 6.39 -0.66 -3.28
CA ASP A 102 6.21 0.11 -2.06
C ASP A 102 5.19 1.25 -2.25
N ARG A 103 5.24 1.96 -3.40
CA ARG A 103 4.22 2.97 -3.77
C ARG A 103 2.81 2.38 -3.83
N GLY A 104 2.65 1.21 -4.45
CA GLY A 104 1.34 0.57 -4.54
C GLY A 104 0.80 0.09 -3.20
N ARG A 105 1.66 -0.46 -2.32
CA ARG A 105 1.28 -0.86 -0.95
C ARG A 105 0.79 0.35 -0.16
N VAL A 106 1.51 1.46 -0.18
CA VAL A 106 1.10 2.72 0.47
C VAL A 106 -0.21 3.22 -0.13
N TYR A 107 -0.35 3.23 -1.47
CA TYR A 107 -1.59 3.65 -2.13
C TYR A 107 -2.80 2.79 -1.74
N ILE A 108 -2.65 1.47 -1.67
CA ILE A 108 -3.76 0.57 -1.31
C ILE A 108 -4.22 0.88 0.11
N ARG A 109 -3.28 1.04 1.04
CA ARG A 109 -3.57 1.30 2.46
C ARG A 109 -4.19 2.68 2.68
N TYR A 110 -3.58 3.73 2.16
CA TYR A 110 -3.90 5.13 2.48
C TYR A 110 -4.75 5.84 1.42
N GLY A 111 -4.81 5.30 0.20
CA GLY A 111 -5.49 5.89 -0.94
C GLY A 111 -4.63 6.94 -1.65
N GLU A 112 -5.30 7.78 -2.44
CA GLU A 112 -4.67 8.94 -3.08
C GLU A 112 -4.03 9.87 -2.04
N PRO A 113 -2.75 10.24 -2.18
CA PRO A 113 -2.14 11.28 -1.37
C PRO A 113 -2.76 12.65 -1.67
N ASP A 114 -2.70 13.55 -0.69
CA ASP A 114 -3.16 14.93 -0.86
C ASP A 114 -2.17 15.75 -1.69
N GLU A 115 -0.88 15.43 -1.57
CA GLU A 115 0.20 16.07 -2.32
C GLU A 115 1.26 15.04 -2.74
N ILE A 116 1.75 15.16 -3.97
CA ILE A 116 2.93 14.45 -4.48
C ILE A 116 3.95 15.50 -4.94
N ARG A 117 5.13 15.50 -4.31
CA ARG A 117 6.27 16.32 -4.71
C ARG A 117 7.33 15.45 -5.36
N VAL A 118 7.75 15.80 -6.57
CA VAL A 118 8.79 15.08 -7.34
C VAL A 118 10.10 15.86 -7.35
N GLY A 119 11.23 15.18 -7.44
CA GLY A 119 12.52 15.83 -7.61
C GLY A 119 13.66 14.85 -7.88
N PHE A 120 14.88 15.38 -7.93
CA PHE A 120 16.10 14.60 -8.10
C PHE A 120 16.98 14.73 -6.85
N ALA A 121 17.39 13.59 -6.31
CA ALA A 121 18.30 13.47 -5.21
C ALA A 121 19.74 13.44 -5.76
N ASP A 122 20.59 14.36 -5.29
CA ASP A 122 22.03 14.21 -5.43
C ASP A 122 22.55 13.24 -4.34
N GLN A 123 23.85 12.92 -4.38
CA GLN A 123 24.49 12.06 -3.38
C GLN A 123 24.38 12.60 -1.93
N ALA A 124 23.93 13.85 -1.73
CA ALA A 124 23.71 14.48 -0.43
C ALA A 124 22.22 14.54 -0.02
N PHE A 125 21.32 13.86 -0.74
CA PHE A 125 19.91 13.76 -0.34
C PHE A 125 19.77 13.00 0.98
N VAL A 126 19.70 13.78 2.07
CA VAL A 126 19.22 13.36 3.37
C VAL A 126 17.75 13.78 3.40
N PRO A 127 16.77 12.86 3.19
CA PRO A 127 15.40 13.20 3.53
C PRO A 127 15.40 13.44 5.05
N ASP A 128 15.01 14.66 5.42
CA ASP A 128 15.77 15.58 6.29
C ASP A 128 16.41 15.06 7.61
N SER A 129 17.47 15.74 8.06
CA SER A 129 18.08 15.51 9.38
C SER A 129 17.12 15.66 10.58
N ARG A 130 15.94 16.29 10.43
CA ARG A 130 14.63 16.03 11.09
C ARG A 130 13.54 17.03 10.62
N ILE A 131 13.01 16.81 9.41
CA ILE A 131 12.06 17.64 8.63
C ILE A 131 12.32 19.17 8.52
N GLY A 132 13.02 19.59 7.45
CA GLY A 132 13.45 20.96 7.15
C GLY A 132 13.34 21.23 5.64
N ILE A 133 12.10 21.40 5.17
CA ILE A 133 11.82 21.96 3.84
C ILE A 133 11.20 23.32 4.08
N ASP A 134 11.98 24.38 3.92
CA ASP A 134 11.41 25.71 3.77
C ASP A 134 10.69 25.74 2.40
N GLY A 135 9.42 26.14 2.42
CA GLY A 135 8.47 26.05 1.30
C GLY A 135 8.80 26.94 0.09
N THR A 136 10.08 27.15 -0.22
CA THR A 136 10.57 27.95 -1.34
C THR A 136 11.32 27.13 -2.40
N GLY A 137 11.64 25.86 -2.12
CA GLY A 137 12.28 24.99 -3.11
C GLY A 137 13.68 25.44 -3.55
N GLN A 138 14.38 26.26 -2.76
CA GLN A 138 15.77 26.63 -3.01
C GLN A 138 16.72 25.89 -2.07
N ILE A 139 17.61 25.09 -2.66
CA ILE A 139 18.75 24.50 -1.96
C ILE A 139 19.76 25.60 -1.63
N GLY A 140 20.15 25.72 -0.36
CA GLY A 140 21.19 26.66 0.08
C GLY A 140 22.53 26.32 -0.55
N GLU A 141 23.04 27.19 -1.41
CA GLU A 141 24.37 27.10 -2.02
C GLU A 141 25.47 27.23 -0.95
N THR A 142 25.96 26.12 -0.40
CA THR A 142 27.31 26.08 0.15
C THR A 142 27.97 24.72 -0.08
N GLY A 143 28.72 24.60 -1.18
CA GLY A 143 29.59 23.44 -1.41
C GLY A 143 30.07 23.32 -2.86
N ARG A 144 31.12 24.07 -3.24
CA ARG A 144 31.86 23.77 -4.47
C ARG A 144 32.55 22.41 -4.34
N SER A 145 32.23 21.48 -5.22
CA SER A 145 33.12 20.36 -5.56
C SER A 145 33.40 20.31 -7.05
N ARG A 146 34.69 20.45 -7.36
CA ARG A 146 35.32 20.23 -8.66
C ARG A 146 35.38 18.73 -8.96
N GLY A 147 35.19 18.35 -10.22
CA GLY A 147 35.74 17.11 -10.79
C GLY A 147 34.68 16.09 -11.14
N GLY A 148 34.63 15.70 -12.41
CA GLY A 148 33.57 14.88 -12.97
C GLY A 148 33.64 13.41 -12.57
N PHE A 149 32.45 12.84 -12.39
CA PHE A 149 31.96 11.53 -12.85
C PHE A 149 30.43 11.68 -12.81
N ASN A 150 29.68 11.15 -13.79
CA ASN A 150 28.22 11.23 -13.79
C ASN A 150 27.67 10.56 -12.52
N VAL A 151 27.25 11.37 -11.54
CA VAL A 151 26.47 10.91 -10.41
C VAL A 151 25.05 10.78 -10.94
N GLU A 152 24.54 9.55 -11.06
CA GLU A 152 23.16 9.30 -11.48
C GLU A 152 22.21 10.05 -10.52
N GLU A 153 21.62 11.14 -11.00
CA GLU A 153 20.56 11.87 -10.32
C GLU A 153 19.40 10.89 -10.08
N LYS A 154 19.10 10.59 -8.81
CA LYS A 154 18.04 9.62 -8.49
C LYS A 154 16.72 10.34 -8.35
N GLU A 155 15.70 9.89 -9.06
CA GLU A 155 14.36 10.47 -8.91
C GLU A 155 13.76 10.10 -7.55
N TYR A 156 13.04 11.03 -6.94
CA TYR A 156 12.28 10.78 -5.72
C TYR A 156 10.86 11.37 -5.79
N GLU A 157 9.98 10.77 -5.00
CA GLU A 157 8.63 11.25 -4.74
C GLU A 157 8.41 11.39 -3.23
N VAL A 158 7.79 12.49 -2.81
CA VAL A 158 7.28 12.65 -1.43
C VAL A 158 5.77 12.72 -1.48
N TRP A 159 5.12 11.75 -0.86
CA TRP A 159 3.67 11.68 -0.75
C TRP A 159 3.26 12.18 0.62
N THR A 160 2.38 13.18 0.66
CA THR A 160 1.85 13.75 1.90
C THR A 160 0.35 13.48 1.98
N TYR A 161 -0.08 13.01 3.14
CA TYR A 161 -1.47 12.89 3.55
C TYR A 161 -1.65 13.86 4.72
N ASN A 162 -2.39 14.95 4.50
CA ASN A 162 -2.60 16.01 5.49
C ASN A 162 -3.41 15.50 6.69
N GLU A 163 -4.32 14.57 6.43
CA GLU A 163 -4.97 13.71 7.42
C GLU A 163 -4.30 12.32 7.39
N ARG A 164 -4.71 11.35 8.23
CA ARG A 164 -4.12 9.99 8.22
C ARG A 164 -4.32 9.20 6.89
N GLY A 165 -4.75 9.86 5.83
CA GLY A 165 -5.20 9.25 4.57
C GLY A 165 -6.59 8.63 4.72
N ARG A 166 -7.14 8.15 3.60
CA ARG A 166 -8.40 7.38 3.61
C ARG A 166 -8.09 5.92 3.93
N ILE A 167 -7.65 5.68 5.16
CA ILE A 167 -7.27 4.33 5.62
C ILE A 167 -8.47 3.39 5.47
N LEU A 168 -8.23 2.24 4.86
CA LEU A 168 -9.23 1.17 4.81
C LEU A 168 -9.35 0.50 6.18
N GLY A 169 -10.57 0.50 6.76
CA GLY A 169 -10.93 -0.33 7.91
C GLY A 169 -10.76 0.32 9.29
N ASP A 170 -10.33 1.58 9.40
CA ASP A 170 -10.23 2.27 10.68
C ASP A 170 -11.59 2.93 11.06
N ARG A 171 -12.34 2.31 11.97
CA ARG A 171 -13.59 2.86 12.56
C ARG A 171 -13.29 3.94 13.61
N GLY A 172 -12.47 4.92 13.25
CA GLY A 172 -12.25 6.10 14.08
C GLY A 172 -11.46 5.84 15.36
N LYS A 173 -10.14 5.97 15.26
CA LYS A 173 -9.44 6.82 16.23
C LYS A 173 -9.08 8.12 15.52
N VAL A 174 -9.82 9.17 15.82
CA VAL A 174 -9.40 10.56 15.56
C VAL A 174 -8.14 10.80 16.39
N SER A 175 -6.98 10.38 15.88
CA SER A 175 -5.71 10.81 16.42
C SER A 175 -5.44 12.18 15.86
N SER A 176 -5.46 13.17 16.73
CA SER A 176 -5.08 14.57 16.52
C SER A 176 -3.59 14.77 16.16
N GLY A 177 -3.02 13.88 15.36
CA GLY A 177 -1.59 13.85 14.99
C GLY A 177 -1.30 14.52 13.65
N LEU A 178 -0.07 15.00 13.51
CA LEU A 178 0.53 15.49 12.26
C LEU A 178 0.26 14.48 11.11
N GLY A 179 -0.01 14.98 9.91
CA GLY A 179 -0.28 14.18 8.71
C GLY A 179 0.82 13.13 8.41
N LEU A 180 0.52 12.17 7.52
CA LEU A 180 1.46 11.14 7.12
C LEU A 180 2.33 11.60 5.95
N ARG A 181 3.60 11.19 5.95
CA ARG A 181 4.53 11.41 4.85
C ARG A 181 5.27 10.12 4.52
N PHE A 182 5.41 9.87 3.22
CA PHE A 182 6.22 8.77 2.68
C PHE A 182 7.19 9.32 1.64
N VAL A 183 8.45 8.91 1.71
CA VAL A 183 9.50 9.28 0.75
C VAL A 183 9.89 8.04 -0.03
N PHE A 184 9.75 8.12 -1.36
CA PHE A 184 10.14 7.06 -2.27
C PHE A 184 11.27 7.52 -3.17
N VAL A 185 12.23 6.64 -3.45
CA VAL A 185 13.37 6.93 -4.32
C VAL A 185 13.51 5.82 -5.35
N ASP A 186 13.65 6.18 -6.62
CA ASP A 186 14.07 5.25 -7.67
C ASP A 186 15.58 5.01 -7.56
N LEU A 187 15.94 4.02 -6.76
CA LEU A 187 17.34 3.74 -6.47
C LEU A 187 18.12 3.21 -7.67
N GLU A 188 17.42 2.64 -8.65
CA GLU A 188 18.00 1.91 -9.78
C GLU A 188 17.77 2.63 -11.12
N GLY A 189 16.92 3.65 -11.16
CA GLY A 189 16.60 4.40 -12.39
C GLY A 189 15.63 3.68 -13.34
N TYR A 190 14.94 2.64 -12.87
CA TYR A 190 14.03 1.81 -13.68
C TYR A 190 12.55 1.98 -13.29
N GLY A 191 12.23 2.97 -12.48
CA GLY A 191 10.88 3.27 -12.00
C GLY A 191 10.40 2.41 -10.83
N ASN A 192 11.29 1.61 -10.22
CA ASN A 192 10.98 0.83 -9.01
C ASN A 192 11.30 1.65 -7.75
N TYR A 193 10.44 2.63 -7.48
CA TYR A 193 10.57 3.52 -6.33
C TYR A 193 10.44 2.75 -5.01
N ARG A 194 11.51 2.77 -4.21
CA ARG A 194 11.60 2.14 -2.90
C ARG A 194 11.22 3.13 -1.81
N LEU A 195 10.43 2.71 -0.83
CA LEU A 195 10.15 3.50 0.37
C LEU A 195 11.42 3.57 1.22
N VAL A 196 11.94 4.79 1.41
CA VAL A 196 13.17 5.03 2.18
C VAL A 196 12.89 5.70 3.52
N GLU A 197 11.75 6.40 3.64
CA GLU A 197 11.32 7.06 4.88
C GLU A 197 9.79 7.09 4.98
N SER A 198 9.29 6.92 6.21
CA SER A 198 7.88 7.04 6.55
C SER A 198 7.72 7.72 7.90
N SER A 199 6.74 8.61 8.03
CA SER A 199 6.33 9.20 9.31
C SER A 199 5.30 8.35 10.07
N GLU A 200 4.94 7.17 9.55
CA GLU A 200 4.05 6.22 10.20
C GLU A 200 4.69 5.69 11.50
N SER A 201 4.10 6.01 12.65
CA SER A 201 4.53 5.48 13.94
C SER A 201 3.94 4.08 14.15
N GLY A 202 4.68 3.00 13.85
CA GLY A 202 4.30 1.63 14.23
C GLY A 202 4.89 0.55 13.32
N GLU A 203 5.28 -0.57 13.93
CA GLU A 203 5.84 -1.76 13.28
C GLU A 203 4.90 -2.32 12.20
N TYR A 204 5.48 -2.65 11.04
CA TYR A 204 4.84 -3.44 9.98
C TYR A 204 4.53 -4.85 10.47
#